data_AF-T1GJ92-F1
#
_entry.id   AF-T1GJ92-F1
#
_cell.length_a   1.000
_cell.length_b   1.000
_cell.length_c   1.000
_cell.angle_alpha   90.00
_cell.angle_beta   90.00
_cell.angle_gamma   90.00
#
_symmetry.space_group_name_H-M   'P 1'
#
loop_
_entity.id
_entity.type
_entity.pdbx_description
1 polymer ?
#
loop_
_entity_poly.entity_id
_entity_poly.type
_entity_poly.pdbx_seq_one_letter_code
_entity_poly.pdbx_strand_id
1 'polypeptide(L)'
;MRHIGSRMTLPMERAESFEKALELAKFGKFNILLICTAGIVMANIYLETTSMNVVLPVSQCDLHWTQKERNLLGAVSYIGIIISSHCWGFVGDTFGRKKVLVPTLLVGFVVSVISSFCNSFTCMFIFRLINGIW
;
A
#
# COMPACT_ATOMS: atom_id res chain seq x y z
N MET A 1 21.16 14.96 -45.01
CA MET A 1 20.67 15.24 -43.64
C MET A 1 19.46 14.37 -43.30
N ARG A 2 19.62 13.03 -43.33
CA ARG A 2 18.67 12.05 -42.79
C ARG A 2 19.38 11.44 -41.59
N HIS A 3 18.84 11.52 -40.37
CA HIS A 3 19.15 10.66 -39.20
C HIS A 3 18.79 11.32 -37.85
N ILE A 4 17.56 11.84 -37.66
CA ILE A 4 17.09 12.22 -36.30
C ILE A 4 15.62 11.82 -36.03
N GLY A 5 14.80 11.53 -37.05
CA GLY A 5 13.33 11.38 -36.88
C GLY A 5 12.77 10.04 -36.41
N SER A 6 13.52 8.92 -36.35
CA SER A 6 12.90 7.58 -36.16
C SER A 6 12.89 7.05 -34.72
N ARG A 7 13.45 7.76 -33.73
CA ARG A 7 13.42 7.30 -32.33
C ARG A 7 12.17 7.73 -31.56
N MET A 8 11.42 8.72 -32.06
CA MET A 8 10.25 9.27 -31.35
C MET A 8 8.92 8.60 -31.74
N THR A 9 8.87 7.85 -32.85
CA THR A 9 7.65 7.15 -33.32
C THR A 9 7.45 5.77 -32.70
N LEU A 10 8.53 5.09 -32.31
CA LEU A 10 8.48 3.76 -31.67
C LEU A 10 7.68 3.67 -30.36
N PRO A 11 7.73 4.65 -29.43
CA PRO A 11 6.91 4.58 -28.22
C PRO A 11 5.42 4.86 -28.48
N MET A 12 5.10 5.71 -29.46
CA MET A 12 3.71 6.11 -29.76
C MET A 12 2.95 5.00 -30.52
N GLU A 13 3.60 4.32 -31.46
CA GLU A 13 3.01 3.17 -32.18
C GLU A 13 2.73 1.98 -31.24
N ARG A 14 3.62 1.75 -30.25
CA ARG A 14 3.41 0.75 -29.21
C ARG A 14 2.24 1.11 -28.28
N ALA A 15 2.09 2.39 -27.92
CA ALA A 15 0.98 2.86 -27.10
C ALA A 15 -0.37 2.66 -27.81
N GLU A 16 -0.47 3.05 -29.08
CA GLU A 16 -1.66 2.82 -29.92
C GLU A 16 -1.99 1.33 -30.08
N SER A 17 -0.97 0.48 -30.24
CA SER A 17 -1.15 -0.97 -30.30
C SER A 17 -1.61 -1.56 -28.96
N PHE A 18 -1.13 -1.02 -27.84
CA PHE A 18 -1.52 -1.47 -26.50
C PHE A 18 -2.96 -1.06 -26.18
N GLU A 19 -3.37 0.17 -26.51
CA GLU A 19 -4.76 0.62 -26.36
C GLU A 19 -5.71 -0.20 -27.24
N LYS A 20 -5.36 -0.45 -28.51
CA LYS A 20 -6.16 -1.35 -29.38
C LYS A 20 -6.24 -2.78 -28.83
N ALA A 21 -5.17 -3.30 -28.26
CA ALA A 21 -5.17 -4.63 -27.63
C ALA A 21 -6.03 -4.65 -26.35
N LEU A 22 -6.04 -3.57 -25.58
CA LEU A 22 -6.89 -3.40 -24.40
C LEU A 22 -8.37 -3.29 -24.79
N GLU A 23 -8.68 -2.58 -25.87
CA GLU A 23 -10.03 -2.38 -26.41
C GLU A 23 -10.61 -3.68 -26.99
N LEU A 24 -9.76 -4.49 -27.64
CA LEU A 24 -10.10 -5.83 -28.11
C LEU A 24 -10.25 -6.83 -26.95
N ALA A 25 -9.46 -6.68 -25.89
CA ALA A 25 -9.59 -7.41 -24.64
C ALA A 25 -10.78 -6.90 -23.82
N LYS A 26 -12.01 -7.16 -24.29
CA LYS A 26 -13.26 -6.93 -23.53
C LYS A 26 -13.16 -7.43 -22.07
N PHE A 27 -14.02 -6.93 -21.18
CA PHE A 27 -14.11 -7.30 -19.76
C PHE A 27 -14.18 -8.83 -19.55
N GLY A 28 -13.01 -9.46 -19.37
CA GLY A 28 -12.87 -10.89 -19.14
C GLY A 28 -12.76 -11.24 -17.66
N LYS A 29 -12.69 -12.55 -17.38
CA LYS A 29 -12.54 -13.11 -16.02
C LYS A 29 -11.29 -12.57 -15.28
N PHE A 30 -10.23 -12.25 -16.01
CA PHE A 30 -9.00 -11.69 -15.44
C PHE A 30 -9.21 -10.29 -14.85
N ASN A 31 -9.93 -9.41 -15.54
CA ASN A 31 -10.21 -8.05 -15.05
C ASN A 31 -11.10 -8.08 -13.80
N ILE A 32 -12.10 -8.97 -13.75
CA ILE A 32 -12.93 -9.18 -12.56
C ILE A 32 -12.06 -9.65 -11.38
N LEU A 33 -11.19 -10.63 -11.60
CA LEU A 33 -10.31 -11.15 -10.53
C LEU A 33 -9.31 -10.09 -10.05
N LEU A 34 -8.81 -9.25 -10.95
CA LEU A 34 -7.93 -8.13 -10.62
C LEU A 34 -8.65 -7.07 -9.77
N ILE A 35 -9.90 -6.72 -10.13
CA ILE A 35 -10.72 -5.79 -9.34
C ILE A 35 -11.04 -6.39 -7.97
N CYS A 36 -11.42 -7.66 -7.89
CA CYS A 36 -11.71 -8.32 -6.61
C CYS A 36 -10.49 -8.35 -5.69
N THR A 37 -9.32 -8.71 -6.21
CA THR A 37 -8.08 -8.76 -5.41
C THR A 37 -7.65 -7.37 -4.95
N ALA A 38 -7.71 -6.36 -5.82
CA ALA A 38 -7.45 -4.97 -5.44
C ALA A 38 -8.45 -4.48 -4.38
N GLY A 39 -9.73 -4.83 -4.51
CA GLY A 39 -10.76 -4.49 -3.54
C GLY A 39 -10.50 -5.11 -2.15
N ILE A 40 -10.09 -6.39 -2.10
CA ILE A 40 -9.73 -7.07 -0.84
C ILE A 40 -8.54 -6.39 -0.17
N VAL A 41 -7.51 -6.03 -0.94
CA VAL A 41 -6.32 -5.34 -0.41
C VAL A 41 -6.68 -3.97 0.15
N MET A 42 -7.49 -3.20 -0.58
CA MET A 42 -7.99 -1.90 -0.11
C MET A 42 -8.82 -2.03 1.17
N ALA A 43 -9.69 -3.05 1.25
CA ALA A 43 -10.48 -3.32 2.45
C ALA A 43 -9.58 -3.68 3.65
N ASN A 44 -8.53 -4.47 3.43
CA ASN A 44 -7.58 -4.81 4.49
C ASN A 44 -6.86 -3.56 5.05
N ILE A 45 -6.33 -2.70 4.18
CA ILE A 45 -5.68 -1.44 4.60
C ILE A 45 -6.64 -0.53 5.38
N TYR A 46 -7.91 -0.49 4.94
CA TYR A 46 -8.94 0.28 5.62
C TYR A 46 -9.25 -0.26 7.03
N LEU A 47 -9.33 -1.58 7.18
CA LEU A 47 -9.55 -2.24 8.47
C LEU A 47 -8.37 -2.01 9.41
N GLU A 48 -7.13 -2.14 8.93
CA GLU A 48 -5.91 -1.89 9.72
C GLU A 48 -5.92 -0.46 10.27
N THR A 49 -6.21 0.53 9.42
CA THR A 49 -6.21 1.95 9.79
C THR A 49 -7.36 2.30 10.75
N THR A 50 -8.55 1.77 10.49
CA THR A 50 -9.75 2.09 11.27
C THR A 50 -9.75 1.40 12.62
N SER A 51 -9.27 0.15 12.70
CA SER A 51 -9.18 -0.60 13.96
C SER A 51 -8.40 0.18 15.02
N MET A 52 -7.30 0.80 14.62
CA MET A 52 -6.46 1.60 15.51
C MET A 52 -7.16 2.86 16.02
N ASN A 53 -7.95 3.53 15.18
CA ASN A 53 -8.71 4.71 15.60
C ASN A 53 -9.82 4.36 16.61
N VAL A 54 -10.31 3.11 16.59
CA VAL A 54 -11.26 2.59 17.58
C VAL A 54 -10.57 2.12 18.87
N VAL A 55 -9.37 1.54 18.77
CA VAL A 55 -8.62 1.03 19.93
C VAL A 55 -8.05 2.16 20.81
N LEU A 56 -7.50 3.21 20.20
CA LEU A 56 -6.89 4.34 20.93
C LEU A 56 -7.79 4.99 22.01
N PRO A 57 -9.10 5.24 21.78
CA PRO A 57 -10.01 5.73 22.81
C PRO A 57 -10.57 4.65 23.74
N VAL A 58 -10.27 3.36 23.55
CA VAL A 58 -10.67 2.33 24.54
C VAL A 58 -9.52 2.10 25.52
N SER A 59 -8.27 2.13 25.03
CA SER A 59 -7.07 1.89 25.83
C SER A 59 -6.63 3.09 26.68
N GLN A 60 -7.35 4.21 26.64
CA GLN A 60 -7.02 5.42 27.42
C GLN A 60 -7.14 5.25 28.93
N CYS A 61 -7.97 4.31 29.39
CA CYS A 61 -8.11 3.99 30.80
C CYS A 61 -6.97 3.09 31.33
N ASP A 62 -6.36 2.28 30.47
CA ASP A 62 -5.32 1.30 30.85
C ASP A 62 -3.90 1.85 30.70
N LEU A 63 -3.68 2.58 29.61
CA LEU A 63 -2.42 3.24 29.28
C LEU A 63 -2.64 4.74 29.48
N HIS A 64 -2.21 5.28 30.62
CA HIS A 64 -2.31 6.70 31.00
C HIS A 64 -1.46 7.63 30.10
N TRP A 65 -1.66 7.57 28.78
CA TRP A 65 -0.93 8.38 27.79
C TRP A 65 -1.48 9.79 27.71
N THR A 66 -0.59 10.73 27.39
CA THR A 66 -0.98 12.12 27.16
C THR A 66 -1.79 12.22 25.87
N GLN A 67 -2.75 13.14 25.79
CA GLN A 67 -3.57 13.32 24.58
C GLN A 67 -2.72 13.58 23.31
N LYS A 68 -1.56 14.24 23.46
CA LYS A 68 -0.61 14.47 22.37
C LYS A 68 -0.03 13.17 21.81
N GLU A 69 0.30 12.23 22.68
CA GLU A 69 0.92 10.93 22.33
C GLU A 69 -0.06 10.04 21.57
N ARG A 70 -1.34 10.02 21.99
CA ARG A 70 -2.42 9.32 21.28
C ARG A 70 -2.61 9.84 19.86
N ASN A 71 -2.65 11.17 19.73
CA ASN A 71 -2.82 11.81 18.42
C ASN A 71 -1.62 11.52 17.51
N LEU A 72 -0.40 11.52 18.07
CA LEU A 72 0.81 11.20 17.32
C LEU A 72 0.82 9.75 16.83
N LEU A 73 0.38 8.79 17.65
CA LEU A 73 0.21 7.38 17.27
C LEU A 73 -0.83 7.19 16.15
N GLY A 74 -1.90 7.98 16.13
CA GLY A 74 -2.86 7.97 15.02
C GLY A 74 -2.24 8.53 13.73
N ALA A 75 -1.49 9.63 13.84
CA ALA A 75 -0.88 10.32 12.70
C ALA A 75 0.30 9.55 12.09
N VAL A 76 1.09 8.84 12.90
CA VAL A 76 2.34 8.20 12.45
C VAL A 76 2.10 7.13 11.38
N SER A 77 0.98 6.42 11.42
CA SER A 77 0.60 5.44 10.38
C SER A 77 0.42 6.11 9.02
N TYR A 78 -0.23 7.27 8.97
CA TYR A 78 -0.40 8.02 7.72
C TYR A 78 0.93 8.55 7.18
N ILE A 79 1.83 9.00 8.06
CA ILE A 79 3.18 9.42 7.66
C ILE A 79 3.94 8.26 7.03
N GLY A 80 3.89 7.07 7.63
CA GLY A 80 4.49 5.85 7.07
C GLY A 80 3.97 5.54 5.68
N ILE A 81 2.64 5.55 5.48
CA ILE A 81 1.98 5.29 4.19
C ILE A 81 2.42 6.32 3.12
N ILE A 82 2.51 7.60 3.48
CA ILE A 82 2.92 8.65 2.53
C ILE A 82 4.35 8.39 2.05
N ILE A 83 5.27 8.11 2.96
CA ILE A 83 6.69 7.86 2.62
C ILE A 83 6.82 6.59 1.76
N SER A 84 6.11 5.53 2.13
CA SER A 84 6.22 4.22 1.46
C SER A 84 5.56 4.19 0.09
N SER A 85 4.45 4.92 -0.09
CA SER A 85 3.70 4.95 -1.37
C SER A 85 4.58 5.37 -2.55
N HIS A 86 5.53 6.29 -2.34
CA HIS A 86 6.47 6.72 -3.37
C HIS A 86 7.47 5.62 -3.74
N CYS A 87 7.91 4.84 -2.75
CA CYS A 87 8.88 3.76 -2.95
C CYS A 87 8.22 2.54 -3.61
N TRP A 88 7.08 2.09 -3.08
CA TRP A 88 6.35 0.94 -3.61
C TRP A 88 5.63 1.19 -4.93
N GLY A 89 5.26 2.44 -5.23
CA GLY A 89 4.81 2.81 -6.57
C GLY A 89 5.86 2.48 -7.63
N PHE A 90 7.11 2.93 -7.42
CA PHE A 90 8.21 2.66 -8.35
C PHE A 90 8.53 1.17 -8.48
N VAL A 91 8.60 0.45 -7.34
CA VAL A 91 8.90 -0.99 -7.32
C VAL A 91 7.79 -1.81 -7.97
N GLY A 92 6.54 -1.42 -7.79
CA GLY A 92 5.38 -2.03 -8.43
C GLY A 92 5.43 -1.97 -9.96
N ASP A 93 5.92 -0.85 -10.49
CA ASP A 93 6.04 -0.62 -11.94
C ASP A 93 7.23 -1.36 -12.56
N THR A 94 8.31 -1.63 -11.80
CA THR A 94 9.50 -2.34 -12.33
C THR A 94 9.46 -3.86 -12.17
N PHE A 95 8.98 -4.37 -11.02
CA PHE A 95 9.05 -5.81 -10.70
C PHE A 95 7.74 -6.58 -10.99
N GLY A 96 6.66 -5.86 -11.31
CA GLY A 96 5.35 -6.39 -11.62
C GLY A 96 4.45 -6.52 -10.39
N ARG A 97 3.21 -6.00 -10.50
CA ARG A 97 2.25 -5.83 -9.39
C ARG A 97 2.02 -7.07 -8.52
N LYS A 98 1.84 -8.26 -9.12
CA LYS A 98 1.55 -9.48 -8.35
C LYS A 98 2.73 -9.92 -7.46
N LYS A 99 3.96 -9.75 -7.94
CA LYS A 99 5.18 -10.15 -7.20
C LYS A 99 5.50 -9.20 -6.06
N VAL A 100 4.99 -7.97 -6.10
CA VAL A 100 5.13 -6.99 -5.02
C VAL A 100 4.01 -7.15 -3.99
N LEU A 101 2.76 -7.35 -4.43
CA LEU A 101 1.60 -7.47 -3.54
C LEU A 101 1.66 -8.67 -2.58
N VAL A 102 2.06 -9.86 -3.04
CA VAL A 102 2.07 -11.05 -2.18
C VAL A 102 3.06 -10.94 -1.01
N PRO A 103 4.35 -10.57 -1.21
CA PRO A 103 5.27 -10.44 -0.10
C PRO A 103 4.93 -9.27 0.84
N THR A 104 4.42 -8.14 0.34
CA THR A 104 4.03 -7.03 1.22
C THR A 104 2.89 -7.42 2.15
N LEU A 105 1.89 -8.14 1.66
CA LEU A 105 0.81 -8.68 2.51
C LEU A 105 1.33 -9.67 3.57
N LEU A 106 2.25 -10.56 3.20
CA LEU A 106 2.82 -11.52 4.16
C LEU A 106 3.67 -10.83 5.23
N VAL A 107 4.51 -9.88 4.84
CA VAL A 107 5.33 -9.11 5.79
C VAL A 107 4.42 -8.28 6.70
N GLY A 108 3.42 -7.59 6.15
CA GLY A 108 2.42 -6.84 6.92
C GLY A 108 1.71 -7.73 7.94
N PHE A 109 1.28 -8.93 7.55
CA PHE A 109 0.66 -9.89 8.48
C PHE A 109 1.59 -10.28 9.64
N VAL A 110 2.84 -10.63 9.34
CA VAL A 110 3.83 -11.01 10.37
C VAL A 110 4.09 -9.84 11.33
N VAL A 111 4.28 -8.63 10.79
CA VAL A 111 4.53 -7.44 11.61
C VAL A 111 3.31 -7.09 12.45
N SER A 112 2.08 -7.23 11.93
CA SER A 112 0.84 -6.99 12.66
C SER A 112 0.65 -7.99 13.82
N VAL A 113 0.98 -9.27 13.60
CA VAL A 113 1.00 -10.29 14.66
C VAL A 113 2.01 -9.94 15.75
N ILE A 114 3.24 -9.58 15.39
CA ILE A 114 4.27 -9.20 16.37
C ILE A 114 3.86 -7.93 17.13
N SER A 115 3.29 -6.95 16.42
CA SER A 115 2.79 -5.71 17.00
C SER A 115 1.70 -5.95 18.05
N SER A 116 0.87 -6.98 17.87
CA SER A 116 -0.21 -7.33 18.81
C SER A 116 0.32 -7.78 20.19
N PHE A 117 1.55 -8.29 20.26
CA PHE A 117 2.19 -8.66 21.52
C PHE A 117 2.88 -7.47 22.23
N CYS A 118 3.01 -6.32 21.56
CA CYS A 118 3.70 -5.15 22.09
C CYS A 118 2.73 -4.14 22.71
N ASN A 119 2.79 -3.96 24.04
CA ASN A 119 1.91 -3.05 24.80
C ASN A 119 2.61 -1.75 25.27
N SER A 120 3.85 -1.50 24.83
CA SER A 120 4.59 -0.28 25.17
C SER A 120 4.40 0.80 24.11
N PHE A 121 4.30 2.07 24.53
CA PHE A 121 4.14 3.24 23.65
C PHE A 121 5.19 3.27 22.53
N THR A 122 6.47 3.17 22.92
CA THR A 122 7.59 3.19 21.97
C THR A 122 7.55 1.99 21.02
N CYS A 123 7.15 0.82 21.52
CA CYS A 123 7.04 -0.38 20.70
C CYS A 123 5.93 -0.24 19.65
N MET A 124 4.74 0.20 20.07
CA MET A 124 3.63 0.49 19.15
C MET A 124 4.01 1.56 18.12
N PHE A 125 4.71 2.62 18.54
CA PHE A 125 5.14 3.68 17.62
C PHE A 125 6.05 3.15 16.50
N ILE A 126 7.07 2.36 16.85
CA ILE A 126 8.01 1.77 15.89
C ILE A 126 7.30 0.75 14.99
N PHE A 127 6.51 -0.16 15.57
CA PHE A 127 5.78 -1.15 14.78
C PHE A 127 4.78 -0.52 13.81
N ARG A 128 4.16 0.61 14.17
CA ARG A 128 3.27 1.33 13.24
C ARG A 128 4.01 2.02 12.11
N LEU A 129 5.18 2.59 12.38
CA LEU A 129 6.05 3.12 11.32
C LEU A 129 6.44 2.01 10.35
N ILE A 130 6.84 0.84 10.88
CA ILE A 130 7.20 -0.31 10.07
C ILE A 130 5.98 -0.81 9.28
N ASN A 131 4.81 -0.98 9.90
CA ASN A 131 3.60 -1.40 9.20
C ASN A 131 3.21 -0.43 8.07
N GLY A 132 3.38 0.88 8.25
CA GLY A 132 3.12 1.85 7.19
C GLY A 132 4.07 1.76 5.99
N ILE A 133 5.20 1.05 6.12
CA ILE A 133 6.18 0.86 5.03
C ILE A 133 5.76 -0.24 4.06
N TRP A 134 4.93 -1.20 4.50
CA TRP A 134 4.60 -2.40 3.72
C TRP A 134 3.27 -2.29 3.00
#